data_AF-A0A839NU77-F1
#
_entry.id   AF-A0A839NU77-F1
#
_cell.length_a   1.000
_cell.length_b   1.000
_cell.length_c   1.000
_cell.angle_alpha   90.00
_cell.angle_beta   90.00
_cell.angle_gamma   90.00
#
_symmetry.space_group_name_H-M   'P 1'
#
loop_
_entity.id
_entity.type
_entity.pdbx_description
1 polymer ?
#
loop_
_entity_poly.entity_id
_entity_poly.type
_entity_poly.pdbx_seq_one_letter_code
_entity_poly.pdbx_strand_id
1 'polypeptide(L)'
;MKREVFSKKEIYDRLNKDYYLVEFDAETVEDITFDQQVWKSKTPQKNTGQYHPLALLLLTNQKMVFPSLLRYDQTFKLKSIKQKYLSPKELANFLR
;
A
#
# COMPACT_ATOMS: atom_id res chain seq x y z
N MET A 1 -2.71 -6.12 -12.23
CA MET A 1 -1.65 -5.24 -11.64
C MET A 1 -0.39 -5.99 -11.21
N LYS A 2 -0.41 -6.81 -10.15
CA LYS A 2 0.84 -7.37 -9.58
C LYS A 2 1.78 -8.01 -10.60
N ARG A 3 1.26 -8.96 -11.39
CA ARG A 3 2.06 -9.67 -12.40
C ARG A 3 2.31 -8.86 -13.67
N GLU A 4 1.46 -7.91 -14.03
CA GLU A 4 1.53 -7.23 -15.33
C GLU A 4 2.38 -5.95 -15.30
N VAL A 5 2.39 -5.28 -14.15
CA VAL A 5 3.02 -3.98 -13.96
C VAL A 5 4.37 -4.15 -13.26
N PHE A 6 4.43 -4.88 -12.15
CA PHE A 6 5.69 -5.02 -11.38
C PHE A 6 6.68 -6.01 -12.00
N SER A 7 6.27 -6.84 -12.96
CA SER A 7 7.19 -7.75 -13.68
C SER A 7 7.95 -7.10 -14.82
N LYS A 8 7.58 -5.87 -15.22
CA LYS A 8 8.29 -5.15 -16.28
C LYS A 8 9.69 -4.82 -15.77
N LYS A 9 10.72 -5.28 -16.49
CA LYS A 9 12.12 -5.18 -16.10
C LYS A 9 12.51 -3.79 -15.58
N GLU A 10 12.14 -2.73 -16.29
CA GLU A 10 12.45 -1.35 -15.89
C GLU A 10 11.85 -0.97 -14.51
N ILE A 11 10.60 -1.37 -14.26
CA ILE A 11 9.92 -1.11 -12.98
C ILE A 11 10.51 -2.00 -11.89
N TYR A 12 10.76 -3.28 -12.20
CA TYR A 12 11.35 -4.24 -11.27
C TYR A 12 12.72 -3.79 -10.80
N ASP A 13 13.63 -3.45 -11.72
CA ASP A 13 14.98 -3.02 -11.41
C ASP A 13 14.98 -1.76 -10.54
N ARG A 14 14.11 -0.80 -10.86
CA ARG A 14 13.98 0.45 -10.10
C ARG A 14 13.41 0.21 -8.71
N LEU A 15 12.37 -0.61 -8.58
CA LEU A 15 11.77 -0.90 -7.29
C LEU A 15 12.76 -1.61 -6.37
N ASN A 16 13.52 -2.60 -6.87
CA ASN A 16 14.51 -3.30 -6.04
C ASN A 16 15.72 -2.44 -5.68
N LYS A 17 16.04 -1.42 -6.48
CA LYS A 17 17.19 -0.54 -6.24
C LYS A 17 16.84 0.63 -5.31
N ASP A 18 15.71 1.29 -5.56
CA ASP A 18 15.40 2.60 -4.97
C ASP A 18 14.30 2.53 -3.89
N TYR A 19 13.56 1.42 -3.80
CA TYR A 19 12.37 1.31 -2.95
C TYR A 19 12.36 0.04 -2.09
N TYR A 20 11.66 0.11 -0.95
CA TYR A 20 11.28 -1.07 -0.18
C TYR A 20 9.79 -1.31 -0.37
N LEU A 21 9.43 -2.47 -0.96
CA LEU A 21 8.04 -2.81 -1.24
C LEU A 21 7.41 -3.50 -0.05
N VAL A 22 6.29 -2.94 0.41
CA VAL A 22 5.44 -3.55 1.44
C VAL A 22 4.08 -3.84 0.83
N GLU A 23 3.70 -5.11 0.86
CA GLU A 23 2.33 -5.50 0.60
C GLU A 23 1.52 -5.42 1.88
N PHE A 24 0.34 -4.81 1.80
CA PHE A 24 -0.55 -4.67 2.95
C PHE A 24 -1.96 -5.08 2.57
N ASP A 25 -2.49 -6.09 3.27
CA ASP A 25 -3.87 -6.52 3.14
C ASP A 25 -4.77 -5.66 4.02
N ALA A 26 -5.58 -4.82 3.38
CA ALA A 26 -6.47 -3.91 4.08
C ALA A 26 -7.62 -4.61 4.82
N GLU A 27 -7.92 -5.87 4.53
CA GLU A 27 -8.99 -6.66 5.16
C GLU A 27 -8.42 -7.73 6.11
N THR A 28 -7.15 -7.62 6.48
CA THR A 28 -6.52 -8.55 7.42
C THR A 28 -7.21 -8.56 8.79
N VAL A 29 -7.24 -9.74 9.40
CA VAL A 29 -7.75 -9.97 10.77
C VAL A 29 -6.63 -10.09 11.79
N GLU A 30 -5.38 -10.06 11.33
CA GLU A 30 -4.21 -10.17 12.18
C GLU A 30 -3.94 -8.85 12.90
N ASP A 31 -3.42 -8.95 14.12
CA ASP A 31 -2.89 -7.80 14.85
C ASP A 31 -1.56 -7.36 14.21
N ILE A 32 -1.42 -6.06 13.94
CA ILE A 32 -0.24 -5.51 13.28
C ILE A 32 0.47 -4.55 14.22
N THR A 33 1.75 -4.79 14.47
CA THR A 33 2.59 -3.83 15.19
C THR A 33 3.15 -2.80 14.21
N PHE A 34 2.80 -1.54 14.41
CA PHE A 34 3.26 -0.42 13.59
C PHE A 34 3.54 0.78 14.49
N ASP A 35 4.72 1.38 14.34
CA ASP A 35 5.20 2.50 15.15
C ASP A 35 5.10 2.24 16.67
N GLN A 36 5.59 1.07 17.11
CA GLN A 36 5.58 0.62 18.51
C GLN A 36 4.17 0.43 19.11
N GLN A 37 3.11 0.55 18.31
CA GLN A 37 1.73 0.34 18.71
C GLN A 37 1.16 -0.92 18.05
N VAL A 38 0.38 -1.69 18.81
CA VAL A 38 -0.39 -2.83 18.29
C VAL A 38 -1.73 -2.34 17.78
N TRP A 39 -1.98 -2.52 16.49
CA TRP A 39 -3.24 -2.24 15.81
C TRP A 39 -4.03 -3.53 15.70
N LYS A 40 -5.13 -3.62 16.44
CA LYS A 40 -5.99 -4.80 16.44
C LYS A 40 -7.01 -4.77 15.32
N SER A 41 -7.31 -5.93 14.75
CA SER A 41 -8.44 -6.03 13.85
C SER A 41 -9.76 -5.81 14.59
N LYS A 42 -10.74 -5.24 13.88
CA LYS A 42 -12.11 -5.06 14.39
C LYS A 42 -12.99 -6.27 14.14
N THR A 43 -12.55 -7.22 13.30
CA THR A 43 -13.34 -8.37 12.92
C THR A 43 -12.60 -9.68 13.20
N PRO A 44 -13.33 -10.73 13.64
CA PRO A 44 -12.73 -12.04 13.84
C PRO A 44 -12.51 -12.80 12.52
N GLN A 45 -13.10 -12.32 11.42
CA GLN A 45 -13.02 -12.94 10.10
C GLN A 45 -12.92 -11.86 9.01
N LYS A 46 -12.26 -12.20 7.90
CA LYS A 46 -12.21 -11.35 6.71
C LYS A 46 -13.60 -11.17 6.15
N ASN A 47 -13.98 -9.92 5.90
CA ASN A 47 -15.26 -9.59 5.30
C ASN A 47 -15.08 -8.37 4.40
N THR A 48 -15.58 -8.47 3.17
CA THR A 48 -15.45 -7.42 2.16
C THR A 48 -15.99 -6.10 2.69
N GLY A 49 -15.19 -5.05 2.60
CA GLY A 49 -15.57 -3.71 3.05
C GLY A 49 -15.36 -3.46 4.55
N GLN A 50 -14.90 -4.45 5.31
CA GLN A 50 -14.43 -4.25 6.68
C GLN A 50 -12.91 -4.15 6.69
N TYR A 51 -12.41 -2.94 6.91
CA TYR A 51 -11.00 -2.64 6.77
C TYR A 51 -10.30 -2.57 8.12
N HIS A 52 -9.07 -3.07 8.15
CA HIS A 52 -8.18 -3.01 9.29
C HIS A 52 -7.95 -1.54 9.71
N PRO A 53 -7.95 -1.21 11.01
CA PRO A 53 -7.80 0.18 11.46
C PRO A 53 -6.52 0.86 10.96
N LEU A 54 -5.42 0.11 10.84
CA LEU A 54 -4.18 0.62 10.26
C LEU A 54 -4.36 1.02 8.77
N ALA A 55 -5.17 0.30 8.00
CA ALA A 55 -5.47 0.63 6.61
C ALA A 55 -6.13 2.01 6.49
N LEU A 56 -7.11 2.27 7.35
CA LEU A 56 -7.84 3.54 7.43
C LEU A 56 -6.89 4.69 7.79
N LEU A 57 -6.00 4.47 8.76
CA LEU A 57 -4.99 5.45 9.16
C LEU A 57 -4.03 5.79 8.01
N LEU A 58 -3.47 4.77 7.37
CA LEU A 58 -2.49 4.94 6.28
C LEU A 58 -3.08 5.71 5.10
N LEU A 59 -4.36 5.49 4.80
CA LEU A 59 -5.11 6.25 3.79
C LEU A 59 -5.71 7.55 4.32
N THR A 60 -5.30 8.02 5.51
CA THR A 60 -5.74 9.30 6.10
C THR A 60 -7.26 9.43 6.21
N ASN A 61 -7.94 8.32 6.52
CA ASN A 61 -9.40 8.20 6.58
C ASN A 61 -10.13 8.56 5.26
N GLN A 62 -9.44 8.51 4.12
CA GLN A 62 -10.07 8.64 2.81
C GLN A 62 -10.91 7.40 2.48
N LYS A 63 -11.77 7.53 1.46
CA LYS A 63 -12.55 6.41 0.94
C LYS A 63 -11.62 5.28 0.51
N MET A 64 -11.88 4.05 0.95
CA MET A 64 -11.07 2.89 0.61
C MET A 64 -11.33 2.48 -0.85
N VAL A 65 -10.42 2.84 -1.75
CA VAL A 65 -10.46 2.49 -3.17
C VAL A 65 -9.20 1.71 -3.52
N PHE A 66 -9.35 0.54 -4.14
CA PHE A 66 -8.25 -0.37 -4.44
C PHE A 66 -8.04 -0.53 -5.96
N PRO A 67 -6.80 -0.76 -6.42
CA PRO A 67 -5.57 -0.79 -5.62
C PRO A 67 -5.18 0.61 -5.12
N SER A 68 -4.63 0.67 -3.91
CA SER A 68 -4.06 1.87 -3.31
C SER A 68 -2.55 1.74 -3.23
N LEU A 69 -1.83 2.75 -3.73
CA LEU A 69 -0.38 2.87 -3.64
C LEU A 69 -0.03 4.09 -2.80
N LEU A 70 0.76 3.86 -1.76
CA LEU A 70 1.28 4.88 -0.88
C LEU A 70 2.79 4.95 -1.07
N ARG A 71 3.32 6.16 -1.22
CA ARG A 71 4.76 6.39 -1.32
C ARG A 71 5.22 7.23 -0.15
N TYR A 72 6.19 6.69 0.58
CA TYR A 72 6.85 7.35 1.69
C TYR A 72 8.28 7.73 1.30
N ASP A 73 8.85 8.73 1.95
CA ASP A 73 10.29 8.98 1.90
C ASP A 73 11.04 8.17 2.98
N GLN A 74 12.37 8.32 3.00
CA GLN A 74 13.25 7.67 3.98
C GLN A 74 12.97 8.09 5.44
N THR A 75 12.26 9.21 5.65
CA THR A 75 11.83 9.68 6.98
C THR A 75 10.41 9.23 7.33
N PHE A 76 9.86 8.26 6.57
CA PHE A 76 8.49 7.77 6.72
C PHE A 76 7.41 8.85 6.54
N LYS A 77 7.71 9.95 5.86
CA LYS A 77 6.70 10.97 5.52
C LYS A 77 5.99 10.58 4.24
N LEU A 78 4.66 10.57 4.29
CA LEU A 78 3.81 10.29 3.12
C LEU A 78 4.00 11.39 2.06
N LYS A 79 4.45 11.00 0.87
CA LYS A 79 4.63 11.90 -0.28
C LYS A 79 3.43 11.92 -1.21
N SER A 80 2.81 10.77 -1.42
CA SER A 80 1.72 10.66 -2.39
C SER A 80 0.89 9.38 -2.20
N ILE A 81 -0.41 9.51 -2.44
CA ILE A 81 -1.37 8.40 -2.51
C ILE A 81 -1.93 8.34 -3.95
N LYS A 82 -2.07 7.13 -4.49
CA LYS A 82 -2.85 6.86 -5.71
C LYS A 82 -3.81 5.70 -5.46
N GLN A 83 -5.11 5.96 -5.58
CA GLN A 83 -6.15 4.96 -5.37
C GLN A 83 -6.79 4.53 -6.71
N LYS A 84 -5.95 4.06 -7.62
CA LYS A 84 -6.37 3.53 -8.91
C LYS A 84 -5.31 2.59 -9.46
N TYR A 85 -5.71 1.77 -10.42
CA TYR A 85 -4.76 1.06 -11.25
C TYR A 85 -3.83 2.06 -11.96
N LEU A 86 -2.52 1.80 -11.90
CA LEU A 86 -1.51 2.51 -12.68
C LEU A 86 -0.98 1.59 -13.77
N SER A 87 -1.02 2.05 -15.01
CA SER A 87 -0.27 1.42 -16.09
C SER A 87 1.25 1.50 -15.82
N PRO A 88 2.10 0.69 -16.48
CA PRO A 88 3.55 0.73 -16.28
C PRO A 88 4.16 2.14 -16.42
N LYS A 89 3.71 2.92 -17.41
CA LYS A 89 4.16 4.31 -17.60
C LYS A 89 3.74 5.23 -16.46
N GLU A 90 2.49 5.12 -16.01
CA GLU A 90 2.01 5.91 -14.86
C GLU A 90 2.72 5.54 -13.57
N LEU A 91 3.02 4.24 -13.35
CA LEU A 91 3.78 3.80 -12.19
C LEU A 91 5.22 4.33 -12.24
N ALA A 92 5.87 4.27 -13.40
CA ALA A 92 7.22 4.83 -13.56
C ALA A 92 7.26 6.34 -13.21
N ASN A 93 6.22 7.09 -13.59
CA ASN A 93 6.06 8.50 -13.22
C ASN A 93 5.77 8.69 -11.72
N PHE A 94 4.95 7.82 -11.12
CA PHE A 94 4.67 7.84 -9.69
C PHE A 94 5.92 7.56 -8.84
N LEU A 95 6.84 6.76 -9.36
CA LEU A 95 8.13 6.44 -8.74
C LEU A 95 9.22 7.50 -9.03
N ARG A 96 8.96 8.56 -9.79
CA ARG A 96 9.90 9.70 -9.93
C ARG A 96 9.84 10.61 -8.71
#